data_AF-A0A956E0X5-F1
#
_entry.id   AF-A0A956E0X5-F1
#
_cell.length_a   1.000
_cell.length_b   1.000
_cell.length_c   1.000
_cell.angle_alpha   90.00
_cell.angle_beta   90.00
_cell.angle_gamma   90.00
#
_symmetry.space_group_name_H-M   'P 1'
#
loop_
_entity.id
_entity.type
_entity.pdbx_description
1 polymer ?
#
loop_
_entity_poly.entity_id
_entity_poly.type
_entity_poly.pdbx_seq_one_letter_code
_entity_poly.pdbx_strand_id
1 'polypeptide(L)'
;MPEPKQGTLADYVEFRDEKLAQKFGSTPIPMSTLYEAYFDGALELKTDLTTLLKKRHLFVKYSLTQDHLKWAVTNFVPEVSIHSKARDQRIVREHYDRGNDFFQSFLGDRMAYTCAFFSQSGESLDSAQWSKLDRVCAKLGLEPGMKLLDVGSGWGALLAHAAEHYGVDATGVSLAEKETEHANAHLKRLGLSSRARAVCADYRDIQDQRFDRIACLEMVEHVGVKNLSAFFERLYELLEDDGTLLMQWTGLRRGLHPEDLIWG
;
A
#
# COMPACT_ATOMS: atom_id res chain seq x y z
N MET A 1 -32.18 12.32 -23.29
CA MET A 1 -31.17 13.34 -22.95
C MET A 1 -30.05 13.21 -23.98
N PRO A 2 -29.63 14.31 -24.64
CA PRO A 2 -28.46 14.25 -25.51
C PRO A 2 -27.24 13.83 -24.67
N GLU A 3 -26.42 12.91 -25.19
CA GLU A 3 -25.15 12.57 -24.56
C GLU A 3 -24.30 13.85 -24.41
N PRO A 4 -23.71 14.12 -23.23
CA PRO A 4 -22.82 15.25 -23.09
C PRO A 4 -21.66 15.11 -24.08
N LYS A 5 -21.29 16.19 -24.78
CA LYS A 5 -20.10 16.23 -25.65
C LYS A 5 -18.95 15.51 -24.94
N GLN A 6 -18.42 14.47 -25.56
CA GLN A 6 -17.26 13.74 -25.07
C GLN A 6 -16.09 14.74 -24.95
N GLY A 7 -15.66 15.04 -23.72
CA GLY A 7 -14.51 15.92 -23.49
C GLY A 7 -13.26 15.28 -24.09
N THR A 8 -12.46 16.06 -24.80
CA THR A 8 -11.21 15.62 -25.40
C THR A 8 -10.06 15.78 -24.40
N LEU A 9 -8.94 15.07 -24.61
CA LEU A 9 -7.75 15.25 -23.78
C LEU A 9 -7.27 16.71 -23.78
N ALA A 10 -7.37 17.41 -24.91
CA ALA A 10 -6.97 18.80 -25.07
C ALA A 10 -7.75 19.79 -24.17
N ASP A 11 -8.92 19.40 -23.67
CA ASP A 11 -9.69 20.19 -22.70
C ASP A 11 -9.05 20.16 -21.30
N TYR A 12 -8.22 19.15 -21.01
CA TYR A 12 -7.63 18.89 -19.69
C TYR A 12 -6.11 19.04 -19.65
N VAL A 13 -5.43 19.04 -20.79
CA VAL A 13 -3.97 19.18 -20.88
C VAL A 13 -3.56 20.19 -21.95
N GLU A 14 -2.36 20.74 -21.79
CA GLU A 14 -1.65 21.52 -22.78
C GLU A 14 -0.50 20.67 -23.35
N PHE A 15 -0.52 20.42 -24.65
CA PHE A 15 0.56 19.66 -25.30
C PHE A 15 1.76 20.57 -25.56
N ARG A 16 2.95 20.08 -25.21
CA ARG A 16 4.24 20.69 -25.57
C ARG A 16 4.89 19.97 -26.75
N ASP A 17 4.49 18.73 -27.02
CA ASP A 17 4.90 17.96 -28.20
C ASP A 17 3.82 18.00 -29.29
N GLU A 18 4.18 18.54 -30.46
CA GLU A 18 3.27 18.69 -31.62
C GLU A 18 2.80 17.34 -32.20
N LYS A 19 3.63 16.30 -32.16
CA LYS A 19 3.27 14.96 -32.67
C LYS A 19 2.25 14.31 -31.76
N LEU A 20 2.40 14.44 -30.44
CA LEU A 20 1.40 14.00 -29.47
C LEU A 20 0.10 14.78 -29.63
N ALA A 21 0.17 16.10 -29.81
CA ALA A 21 -1.00 16.93 -30.05
C ALA A 21 -1.74 16.50 -31.33
N GLN A 22 -1.02 16.28 -32.43
CA GLN A 22 -1.60 15.85 -33.70
C GLN A 22 -2.26 14.47 -33.58
N LYS A 23 -1.66 13.55 -32.82
CA LYS A 23 -2.13 12.17 -32.69
C LYS A 23 -3.30 12.03 -31.70
N PHE A 24 -3.23 12.70 -30.56
CA PHE A 24 -4.13 12.50 -29.42
C PHE A 24 -4.93 13.75 -29.02
N GLY A 25 -4.83 14.86 -29.76
CA GLY A 25 -5.59 16.07 -29.47
C GLY A 25 -7.11 15.88 -29.58
N SER A 26 -7.55 14.99 -30.47
CA SER A 26 -8.97 14.68 -30.70
C SER A 26 -9.34 13.20 -30.53
N THR A 27 -8.37 12.35 -30.15
CA THR A 27 -8.59 10.90 -29.98
C THR A 27 -8.15 10.44 -28.60
N PRO A 28 -8.77 9.37 -28.04
CA PRO A 28 -8.35 8.84 -26.75
C PRO A 28 -6.89 8.36 -26.76
N ILE A 29 -6.13 8.73 -25.72
CA ILE A 29 -4.73 8.36 -25.52
C ILE A 29 -4.62 7.08 -24.68
N PRO A 30 -3.68 6.16 -24.94
CA PRO A 30 -3.37 5.10 -23.98
C PRO A 30 -2.94 5.67 -22.63
N MET A 31 -3.42 5.10 -21.52
CA MET A 31 -3.16 5.60 -20.16
C MET A 31 -1.66 5.76 -19.85
N SER A 32 -0.86 4.73 -20.15
CA SER A 32 0.58 4.78 -19.93
C SER A 32 1.26 5.85 -20.76
N THR A 33 0.86 6.03 -22.02
CA THR A 33 1.39 7.11 -22.88
C THR A 33 1.06 8.50 -22.32
N LEU A 34 -0.11 8.69 -21.73
CA LEU A 34 -0.46 9.95 -21.06
C LEU A 34 0.47 10.25 -19.88
N TYR A 35 0.77 9.23 -19.07
CA TYR A 35 1.59 9.40 -17.87
C TYR A 35 3.05 9.62 -18.20
N GLU A 36 3.62 8.84 -19.10
CA GLU A 36 4.99 9.05 -19.60
C GLU A 36 5.13 10.43 -20.23
N ALA A 37 4.17 10.86 -21.07
CA ALA A 37 4.19 12.19 -21.67
C ALA A 37 4.12 13.33 -20.63
N TYR A 38 3.43 13.12 -19.51
CA TYR A 38 3.41 14.09 -18.41
C TYR A 38 4.77 14.15 -17.69
N PHE A 39 5.35 13.00 -17.35
CA PHE A 39 6.66 12.94 -16.67
C PHE A 39 7.81 13.42 -17.55
N ASP A 40 7.75 13.20 -18.86
CA ASP A 40 8.71 13.70 -19.84
C ASP A 40 8.54 15.21 -20.15
N GLY A 41 7.50 15.85 -19.59
CA GLY A 41 7.19 17.27 -19.86
C GLY A 41 6.67 17.52 -21.27
N ALA A 42 6.23 16.48 -21.99
CA ALA A 42 5.64 16.57 -23.31
C ALA A 42 4.19 17.08 -23.30
N LEU A 43 3.56 17.11 -22.12
CA LEU A 43 2.30 17.79 -21.84
C LEU A 43 2.24 18.29 -20.39
N GLU A 44 1.38 19.27 -20.14
CA GLU A 44 1.08 19.80 -18.80
C GLU A 44 -0.42 19.77 -18.52
N LEU A 45 -0.79 19.66 -17.23
CA LEU A 45 -2.19 19.61 -16.83
C LEU A 45 -2.78 21.03 -16.76
N LYS A 46 -3.95 21.23 -17.38
CA LYS A 46 -4.74 22.47 -17.26
C LYS A 46 -5.66 22.48 -16.04
N THR A 47 -5.79 21.33 -15.38
CA THR A 47 -6.67 21.10 -14.24
C THR A 47 -5.92 20.41 -13.11
N ASP A 48 -6.49 20.35 -11.92
CA ASP A 48 -5.92 19.57 -10.84
C ASP A 48 -5.96 18.06 -11.15
N LEU A 49 -5.02 17.32 -10.57
CA LEU A 49 -4.87 15.88 -10.79
C LEU A 49 -6.15 15.10 -10.42
N THR A 50 -6.89 15.52 -9.40
CA THR A 50 -8.12 14.83 -8.99
C THR A 50 -9.19 14.94 -10.07
N THR A 51 -9.36 16.14 -10.64
CA THR A 51 -10.29 16.37 -11.75
C THR A 51 -9.89 15.56 -12.98
N LEU A 52 -8.60 15.58 -13.34
CA LEU A 52 -8.07 14.77 -14.44
C LEU A 52 -8.39 13.28 -14.24
N LEU A 53 -8.03 12.73 -13.07
CA LEU A 53 -8.24 11.31 -12.77
C LEU A 53 -9.73 10.94 -12.77
N LYS A 54 -10.62 11.79 -12.26
CA LYS A 54 -12.08 11.55 -12.30
C LYS A 54 -12.64 11.57 -13.73
N LYS A 55 -12.10 12.43 -14.59
CA LYS A 55 -12.56 12.62 -15.97
C LYS A 55 -11.83 11.76 -17.01
N ARG A 56 -10.79 11.01 -16.59
CA ARG A 56 -9.94 10.20 -17.48
C ARG A 56 -10.71 9.28 -18.43
N HIS A 57 -11.84 8.73 -18.01
CA HIS A 57 -12.68 7.86 -18.84
C HIS A 57 -13.20 8.53 -20.13
N LEU A 58 -13.16 9.86 -20.22
CA LEU A 58 -13.54 10.62 -21.42
C LEU A 58 -12.47 10.58 -22.51
N PHE A 59 -11.19 10.42 -22.13
CA PHE A 59 -10.05 10.63 -23.04
C PHE A 59 -8.94 9.58 -22.91
N VAL A 60 -9.04 8.64 -21.97
CA VAL A 60 -8.10 7.53 -21.79
C VAL A 60 -8.63 6.26 -22.43
N LYS A 61 -7.75 5.55 -23.13
CA LYS A 61 -7.96 4.20 -23.62
C LYS A 61 -7.17 3.20 -22.76
N TYR A 62 -7.88 2.22 -22.22
CA TYR A 62 -7.31 1.10 -21.49
C TYR A 62 -6.85 -0.01 -22.46
N SER A 63 -5.85 0.29 -23.29
CA SER A 63 -5.28 -0.66 -24.25
C SER A 63 -3.82 -0.99 -23.98
N LEU A 64 -3.44 -2.25 -24.18
CA LEU A 64 -2.04 -2.67 -24.13
C LEU A 64 -1.21 -1.93 -25.19
N THR A 65 -0.08 -1.36 -24.78
CA THR A 65 0.90 -0.72 -25.66
C THR A 65 2.06 -1.69 -25.94
N GLN A 66 2.91 -1.35 -26.91
CA GLN A 66 4.13 -2.12 -27.17
C GLN A 66 5.07 -2.11 -25.95
N ASP A 67 5.08 -1.01 -25.19
CA ASP A 67 5.87 -0.89 -23.96
C ASP A 67 5.39 -1.84 -22.88
N HIS A 68 4.07 -2.07 -22.74
CA HIS A 68 3.57 -3.10 -21.83
C HIS A 68 4.04 -4.51 -22.23
N LEU A 69 4.05 -4.83 -23.52
CA LEU A 69 4.54 -6.13 -23.98
C LEU A 69 6.04 -6.29 -23.72
N LYS A 70 6.83 -5.25 -24.00
CA LYS A 70 8.25 -5.21 -23.71
C LYS A 70 8.51 -5.38 -22.20
N TRP A 71 7.79 -4.64 -21.36
CA TRP A 71 7.90 -4.72 -19.90
C TRP A 71 7.51 -6.10 -19.38
N ALA A 72 6.42 -6.68 -19.90
CA ALA A 72 5.95 -8.00 -19.49
C ALA A 72 7.03 -9.09 -19.71
N VAL A 73 7.70 -9.04 -20.86
CA VAL A 73 8.77 -10.00 -21.19
C VAL A 73 10.05 -9.73 -20.40
N THR A 74 10.44 -8.46 -20.25
CA THR A 74 11.75 -8.09 -19.69
C THR A 74 11.77 -8.02 -18.17
N ASN A 75 10.64 -7.71 -17.53
CA ASN A 75 10.54 -7.51 -16.09
C ASN A 75 9.58 -8.53 -15.48
N PHE A 76 8.29 -8.46 -15.83
CA PHE A 76 7.22 -9.20 -15.14
C PHE A 76 7.43 -10.73 -15.13
N VAL A 77 7.71 -11.34 -16.29
CA VAL A 77 7.92 -12.79 -16.39
C VAL A 77 9.07 -13.26 -15.49
N PRO A 78 10.27 -12.64 -15.53
CA PRO A 78 11.32 -12.85 -14.52
C PRO A 78 10.90 -12.63 -13.06
N GLU A 79 10.00 -11.68 -12.79
CA GLU A 79 9.51 -11.41 -11.43
C GLU A 79 8.65 -12.53 -10.87
N VAL A 80 7.64 -12.96 -11.63
CA VAL A 80 6.67 -13.98 -11.20
C VAL A 80 7.20 -15.42 -11.26
N SER A 81 8.36 -15.62 -11.91
CA SER A 81 9.03 -16.92 -11.99
C SER A 81 9.99 -17.17 -10.83
N ILE A 82 10.48 -16.13 -10.15
CA ILE A 82 11.42 -16.25 -9.02
C ILE A 82 10.91 -15.45 -7.82
N HIS A 83 10.16 -16.10 -6.93
CA HIS A 83 9.77 -15.58 -5.62
C HIS A 83 10.61 -16.30 -4.54
N SER A 84 11.53 -15.58 -3.89
CA SER A 84 12.39 -16.14 -2.84
C SER A 84 12.57 -15.14 -1.71
N LYS A 85 12.74 -15.63 -0.48
CA LYS A 85 12.95 -14.80 0.72
C LYS A 85 14.04 -13.74 0.55
N ALA A 86 15.16 -14.10 -0.06
CA ALA A 86 16.27 -13.18 -0.31
C ALA A 86 15.90 -12.04 -1.28
N ARG A 87 14.97 -12.28 -2.21
CA ARG A 87 14.46 -11.25 -3.13
C ARG A 87 13.47 -10.33 -2.42
N ASP A 88 12.55 -10.87 -1.63
CA ASP A 88 11.59 -10.08 -0.86
C ASP A 88 12.33 -9.07 0.04
N GLN A 89 13.37 -9.55 0.73
CA GLN A 89 14.26 -8.71 1.53
C GLN A 89 14.93 -7.61 0.70
N ARG A 90 15.40 -7.91 -0.51
CA ARG A 90 16.05 -6.91 -1.39
C ARG A 90 15.06 -5.84 -1.86
N ILE A 91 13.88 -6.23 -2.33
CA ILE A 91 12.86 -5.28 -2.83
C ILE A 91 12.40 -4.33 -1.73
N VAL A 92 12.09 -4.88 -0.55
CA VAL A 92 11.67 -4.10 0.61
C VAL A 92 12.77 -3.14 1.04
N ARG A 93 14.03 -3.60 1.11
CA ARG A 93 15.18 -2.74 1.45
C ARG A 93 15.36 -1.60 0.45
N GLU A 94 15.26 -1.86 -0.86
CA GLU A 94 15.46 -0.84 -1.89
C GLU A 94 14.33 0.22 -1.93
N HIS A 95 13.07 -0.18 -1.67
CA HIS A 95 11.92 0.74 -1.74
C HIS A 95 11.83 1.69 -0.55
N TYR A 96 12.18 1.23 0.66
CA TYR A 96 12.06 2.04 1.88
C TYR A 96 13.37 2.74 2.30
N ASP A 97 14.46 2.57 1.55
CA ASP A 97 15.74 3.23 1.82
C ASP A 97 15.79 4.72 1.47
N ARG A 98 14.71 5.27 0.87
CA ARG A 98 14.60 6.69 0.50
C ARG A 98 14.60 7.67 1.69
N GLY A 99 14.53 7.16 2.92
CA GLY A 99 14.62 7.93 4.16
C GLY A 99 13.25 8.18 4.82
N ASN A 100 13.22 8.15 6.15
CA ASN A 100 11.98 8.33 6.93
C ASN A 100 11.42 9.76 6.81
N ASP A 101 12.28 10.75 6.56
CA ASP A 101 11.93 12.15 6.32
C ASP A 101 11.07 12.33 5.06
N PHE A 102 11.42 11.62 3.98
CA PHE A 102 10.63 11.59 2.76
C PHE A 102 9.20 11.13 3.03
N PHE A 103 9.03 9.99 3.70
CA PHE A 103 7.71 9.44 4.02
C PHE A 103 6.95 10.31 5.03
N GLN A 104 7.61 10.84 6.06
CA GLN A 104 6.98 11.70 7.05
C GLN A 104 6.39 12.96 6.44
N SER A 105 6.99 13.49 5.37
CA SER A 105 6.52 14.70 4.70
C SER A 105 5.07 14.62 4.18
N PHE A 106 4.58 13.42 3.85
CA PHE A 106 3.21 13.22 3.34
C PHE A 106 2.37 12.24 4.15
N LEU A 107 2.96 11.38 4.98
CA LEU A 107 2.22 10.48 5.88
C LEU A 107 1.87 11.12 7.22
N GLY A 108 2.58 12.16 7.61
CA GLY A 108 2.44 12.77 8.94
C GLY A 108 3.05 11.92 10.05
N ASP A 109 2.75 12.29 11.29
CA ASP A 109 3.48 11.82 12.47
C ASP A 109 3.31 10.32 12.75
N ARG A 110 2.16 9.75 12.40
CA ARG A 110 1.89 8.31 12.62
C ARG A 110 2.66 7.40 11.70
N MET A 111 3.20 7.90 10.58
CA MET A 111 3.95 7.10 9.62
C MET A 111 3.20 5.84 9.17
N ALA A 112 1.89 5.95 8.94
CA ALA A 112 1.05 4.84 8.51
C ALA A 112 0.87 4.85 6.99
N TYR A 113 1.58 3.98 6.29
CA TYR A 113 1.48 3.85 4.83
C TYR A 113 0.49 2.76 4.40
N THR A 114 -0.74 2.89 4.87
CA THR A 114 -1.87 2.00 4.55
C THR A 114 -3.16 2.82 4.47
N CYS A 115 -4.22 2.25 3.89
CA CYS A 115 -5.50 2.97 3.75
C CYS A 115 -6.04 3.45 5.11
N ALA A 116 -6.40 4.74 5.18
CA ALA A 116 -7.04 5.36 6.34
C ALA A 116 -8.57 5.17 6.32
N PHE A 117 -9.24 5.41 7.45
CA PHE A 117 -10.70 5.34 7.54
C PHE A 117 -11.28 6.72 7.86
N PHE A 118 -11.87 7.35 6.85
CA PHE A 118 -12.57 8.64 7.00
C PHE A 118 -14.02 8.39 7.42
N SER A 119 -14.37 8.80 8.64
CA SER A 119 -15.72 8.65 9.19
C SER A 119 -16.68 9.74 8.69
N GLN A 120 -16.13 10.90 8.36
CA GLN A 120 -16.85 12.06 7.84
C GLN A 120 -16.00 12.81 6.80
N SER A 121 -16.67 13.60 5.96
CA SER A 121 -15.99 14.42 4.97
C SER A 121 -15.21 15.56 5.64
N GLY A 122 -13.99 15.81 5.16
CA GLY A 122 -13.14 16.90 5.67
C GLY A 122 -12.27 16.55 6.88
N GLU A 123 -12.25 15.29 7.34
CA GLU A 123 -11.29 14.86 8.35
C GLU A 123 -9.85 14.97 7.87
N SER A 124 -8.95 15.26 8.82
CA SER A 124 -7.52 15.18 8.57
C SER A 124 -7.08 13.73 8.36
N LEU A 125 -5.99 13.54 7.61
CA LEU A 125 -5.38 12.22 7.43
C LEU A 125 -5.00 11.59 8.78
N ASP A 126 -4.46 12.38 9.73
CA ASP A 126 -4.09 11.85 11.05
C ASP A 126 -5.30 11.32 11.81
N SER A 127 -6.41 12.05 11.81
CA SER A 127 -7.67 11.62 12.43
C SER A 127 -8.23 10.37 11.77
N ALA A 128 -8.16 10.28 10.44
CA ALA A 128 -8.62 9.12 9.70
C ALA A 128 -7.73 7.88 9.94
N GLN A 129 -6.41 8.08 10.08
CA GLN A 129 -5.49 6.99 10.44
C GLN A 129 -5.71 6.54 11.89
N TRP A 130 -5.90 7.47 12.82
CA TRP A 130 -6.25 7.13 14.20
C TRP A 130 -7.53 6.30 14.24
N SER A 131 -8.58 6.74 13.55
CA SER A 131 -9.87 6.04 13.47
C SER A 131 -9.73 4.64 12.84
N LYS A 132 -8.84 4.48 11.85
CA LYS A 132 -8.53 3.17 11.28
C LYS A 132 -7.87 2.25 12.29
N LEU A 133 -6.84 2.73 13.00
CA LEU A 133 -6.08 1.93 13.97
C LEU A 133 -6.97 1.51 15.16
N ASP A 134 -7.78 2.43 15.68
CA ASP A 134 -8.75 2.14 16.74
C ASP A 134 -9.76 1.08 16.28
N ARG A 135 -10.28 1.23 15.06
CA ARG A 135 -11.19 0.23 14.48
C ARG A 135 -10.55 -1.14 14.28
N VAL A 136 -9.28 -1.20 13.90
CA VAL A 136 -8.52 -2.47 13.80
C VAL A 136 -8.44 -3.13 15.17
N CYS A 137 -8.01 -2.39 16.19
CA CYS A 137 -7.91 -2.89 17.56
C CYS A 137 -9.27 -3.34 18.13
N ALA A 138 -10.33 -2.55 17.90
CA ALA A 138 -11.69 -2.90 18.30
C ALA A 138 -12.21 -4.16 17.59
N LYS A 139 -11.94 -4.33 16.30
CA LYS A 139 -12.32 -5.54 15.54
C LYS A 139 -11.57 -6.79 15.99
N LEU A 140 -10.32 -6.63 16.40
CA LEU A 140 -9.55 -7.70 17.03
C LEU A 140 -10.05 -8.00 18.45
N GLY A 141 -10.84 -7.12 19.07
CA GLY A 141 -11.25 -7.28 20.47
C GLY A 141 -10.03 -7.34 21.38
N LEU A 142 -9.10 -6.39 21.21
CA LEU A 142 -7.90 -6.31 22.04
C LEU A 142 -8.29 -5.99 23.49
N GLU A 143 -7.70 -6.74 24.42
CA GLU A 143 -7.83 -6.51 25.87
C GLU A 143 -6.44 -6.37 26.51
N PRO A 144 -6.33 -5.67 27.65
CA PRO A 144 -5.06 -5.52 28.34
C PRO A 144 -4.38 -6.85 28.65
N GLY A 145 -3.09 -6.96 28.33
CA GLY A 145 -2.28 -8.15 28.55
C GLY A 145 -2.29 -9.18 27.43
N MET A 146 -3.16 -9.06 26.42
CA MET A 146 -3.11 -9.90 25.22
C MET A 146 -1.81 -9.67 24.43
N LYS A 147 -1.34 -10.71 23.75
CA LYS A 147 -0.23 -10.68 22.80
C LYS A 147 -0.76 -10.39 21.39
N LEU A 148 -0.27 -9.30 20.80
CA LEU A 148 -0.58 -8.91 19.43
C LEU A 148 0.65 -9.13 18.54
N LEU A 149 0.48 -9.81 17.41
CA LEU A 149 1.44 -9.82 16.30
C LEU A 149 0.96 -8.89 15.19
N ASP A 150 1.80 -7.94 14.77
CA ASP A 150 1.60 -7.10 13.60
C ASP A 150 2.56 -7.53 12.48
N VAL A 151 2.02 -8.23 11.47
CA VAL A 151 2.80 -8.79 10.37
C VAL A 151 2.94 -7.75 9.26
N GLY A 152 4.16 -7.27 9.05
CA GLY A 152 4.41 -6.10 8.20
C GLY A 152 4.20 -4.79 8.95
N SER A 153 4.79 -4.64 10.14
CA SER A 153 4.46 -3.53 11.05
C SER A 153 4.88 -2.14 10.56
N GLY A 154 5.66 -2.05 9.49
CA GLY A 154 6.21 -0.80 8.96
C GLY A 154 6.90 0.03 10.06
N TRP A 155 6.58 1.32 10.12
CA TRP A 155 7.05 2.26 11.15
C TRP A 155 6.39 2.10 12.53
N GLY A 156 5.54 1.08 12.75
CA GLY A 156 5.00 0.72 14.06
C GLY A 156 3.75 1.49 14.48
N ALA A 157 2.99 2.04 13.53
CA ALA A 157 1.78 2.81 13.83
C ALA A 157 0.74 2.01 14.64
N LEU A 158 0.47 0.76 14.25
CA LEU A 158 -0.44 -0.12 14.98
C LEU A 158 0.16 -0.55 16.33
N LEU A 159 1.46 -0.85 16.38
CA LEU A 159 2.15 -1.21 17.63
C LEU A 159 1.97 -0.13 18.70
N ALA A 160 2.26 1.12 18.35
CA ALA A 160 2.15 2.26 19.26
C ALA A 160 0.70 2.42 19.73
N HIS A 161 -0.24 2.44 18.79
CA HIS A 161 -1.66 2.64 19.10
C HIS A 161 -2.24 1.52 19.97
N ALA A 162 -1.99 0.26 19.64
CA ALA A 162 -2.50 -0.89 20.38
C ALA A 162 -1.90 -0.95 21.80
N ALA A 163 -0.59 -0.77 21.93
CA ALA A 163 0.09 -0.81 23.22
C ALA A 163 -0.33 0.34 24.16
N GLU A 164 -0.54 1.54 23.61
CA GLU A 164 -0.94 2.73 24.35
C GLU A 164 -2.40 2.67 24.80
N HIS A 165 -3.32 2.36 23.88
CA HIS A 165 -4.75 2.49 24.13
C HIS A 165 -5.43 1.20 24.60
N TYR A 166 -4.87 0.03 24.27
CA TYR A 166 -5.45 -1.27 24.61
C TYR A 166 -4.59 -2.08 25.59
N GLY A 167 -3.37 -1.62 25.90
CA GLY A 167 -2.53 -2.24 26.92
C GLY A 167 -2.04 -3.65 26.57
N VAL A 168 -1.97 -3.99 25.28
CA VAL A 168 -1.46 -5.27 24.79
C VAL A 168 0.07 -5.34 24.83
N ASP A 169 0.62 -6.55 24.80
CA ASP A 169 2.00 -6.81 24.45
C ASP A 169 2.14 -6.98 22.93
N ALA A 170 2.53 -5.92 22.24
CA ALA A 170 2.59 -5.88 20.78
C ALA A 170 3.99 -6.22 20.24
N THR A 171 4.07 -7.19 19.34
CA THR A 171 5.27 -7.51 18.57
C THR A 171 4.99 -7.24 17.09
N GLY A 172 5.79 -6.41 16.46
CA GLY A 172 5.73 -6.19 15.01
C GLY A 172 6.92 -6.83 14.31
N VAL A 173 6.69 -7.35 13.10
CA VAL A 173 7.76 -7.84 12.23
C VAL A 173 7.77 -7.10 10.90
N SER A 174 8.94 -6.66 10.45
CA SER A 174 9.18 -6.10 9.12
C SER A 174 10.55 -6.57 8.62
N LEU A 175 10.72 -6.63 7.29
CA LEU A 175 12.02 -6.92 6.66
C LEU A 175 12.89 -5.67 6.48
N ALA A 176 12.34 -4.48 6.73
CA ALA A 176 13.05 -3.21 6.60
C ALA A 176 13.66 -2.76 7.93
N GLU A 177 14.99 -2.84 8.02
CA GLU A 177 15.75 -2.48 9.22
C GLU A 177 15.46 -1.05 9.68
N LYS A 178 15.55 -0.06 8.77
CA LYS A 178 15.28 1.36 9.07
C LYS A 178 13.86 1.64 9.58
N GLU A 179 12.86 0.90 9.10
CA GLU A 179 11.48 1.02 9.60
C GLU A 179 11.39 0.54 11.05
N THR A 180 12.00 -0.62 11.35
CA THR A 180 11.98 -1.19 12.69
C THR A 180 12.79 -0.37 13.69
N GLU A 181 13.91 0.21 13.27
CA GLU A 181 14.68 1.17 14.08
C GLU A 181 13.84 2.41 14.41
N HIS A 182 13.16 2.98 13.41
CA HIS A 182 12.27 4.12 13.61
C HIS A 182 11.11 3.77 14.56
N ALA A 183 10.47 2.63 14.35
CA ALA A 183 9.38 2.14 15.18
C ALA A 183 9.82 2.01 16.64
N ASN A 184 10.95 1.34 16.89
CA ASN A 184 11.48 1.18 18.25
C ASN A 184 11.88 2.50 18.89
N ALA A 185 12.47 3.43 18.14
CA ALA A 185 12.77 4.77 18.62
C ALA A 185 11.48 5.54 18.99
N HIS A 186 10.43 5.41 18.19
CA HIS A 186 9.12 6.02 18.44
C HIS A 186 8.46 5.43 19.70
N LEU A 187 8.39 4.10 19.80
CA LEU A 187 7.85 3.39 20.96
C LEU A 187 8.60 3.76 22.25
N LYS A 188 9.93 3.93 22.16
CA LYS A 188 10.75 4.42 23.29
C LYS A 188 10.38 5.86 23.70
N ARG A 189 10.18 6.77 22.73
CA ARG A 189 9.74 8.15 23.02
C ARG A 189 8.39 8.18 23.74
N LEU A 190 7.49 7.26 23.41
CA LEU A 190 6.18 7.12 24.05
C LEU A 190 6.22 6.34 25.39
N GLY A 191 7.39 5.82 25.81
CA GLY A 191 7.50 5.02 27.04
C GLY A 191 6.89 3.61 26.93
N LEU A 192 6.66 3.11 25.72
CA LEU A 192 5.98 1.84 25.44
C LEU A 192 6.91 0.64 25.28
N SER A 193 8.24 0.82 25.37
CA SER A 193 9.23 -0.23 25.11
C SER A 193 9.11 -1.48 26.01
N SER A 194 8.35 -1.42 27.10
CA SER A 194 8.09 -2.57 27.97
C SER A 194 6.99 -3.50 27.45
N ARG A 195 6.19 -3.06 26.47
CA ARG A 195 5.01 -3.77 25.95
C ARG A 195 4.83 -3.65 24.44
N ALA A 196 5.79 -3.06 23.74
CA ALA A 196 5.76 -2.89 22.31
C ALA A 196 7.17 -2.95 21.73
N ARG A 197 7.35 -3.72 20.66
CA ARG A 197 8.65 -3.91 20.00
C ARG A 197 8.45 -4.21 18.51
N ALA A 198 9.30 -3.63 17.67
CA ALA A 198 9.43 -4.00 16.26
C ALA A 198 10.70 -4.83 16.06
N VAL A 199 10.60 -5.92 15.32
CA VAL A 199 11.71 -6.84 15.05
C VAL A 199 11.96 -6.89 13.55
N CYS A 200 13.22 -6.67 13.16
CA CYS A 200 13.65 -6.86 11.78
C CYS A 200 13.79 -8.36 11.48
N ALA A 201 12.67 -9.02 11.20
CA ALA A 201 12.59 -10.45 10.99
C ALA A 201 11.50 -10.80 9.99
N ASP A 202 11.64 -11.98 9.40
CA ASP A 202 10.58 -12.57 8.60
C ASP A 202 9.57 -13.25 9.53
N TYR A 203 8.27 -13.06 9.27
CA TYR A 203 7.21 -13.74 10.04
C TYR A 203 7.34 -15.27 9.97
N ARG A 204 7.94 -15.79 8.89
CA ARG A 204 8.22 -17.21 8.71
C ARG A 204 9.16 -17.75 9.78
N ASP A 205 10.02 -16.91 10.35
CA ASP A 205 11.06 -17.32 11.31
C ASP A 205 10.61 -17.27 12.78
N ILE A 206 9.36 -16.85 13.08
CA ILE A 206 8.87 -16.72 14.46
C ILE A 206 8.66 -18.10 15.10
N GLN A 207 9.60 -18.59 15.91
CA GLN A 207 9.47 -19.89 16.57
C GLN A 207 8.95 -19.78 18.01
N ASP A 208 8.29 -20.84 18.47
CA ASP A 208 7.91 -21.09 19.87
C ASP A 208 7.08 -19.98 20.54
N GLN A 209 6.30 -19.23 19.75
CA GLN A 209 5.40 -18.20 20.24
C GLN A 209 4.04 -18.30 19.55
N ARG A 210 3.00 -18.09 20.35
CA ARG A 210 1.62 -17.93 19.89
C ARG A 210 1.07 -16.59 20.38
N PHE A 211 0.13 -16.06 19.63
CA PHE A 211 -0.46 -14.75 19.81
C PHE A 211 -1.97 -14.86 19.92
N ASP A 212 -2.54 -14.13 20.88
CA ASP A 212 -3.99 -14.01 21.01
C ASP A 212 -4.58 -13.37 19.75
N ARG A 213 -3.85 -12.42 19.15
CA ARG A 213 -4.33 -11.62 18.03
C ARG A 213 -3.23 -11.42 17.00
N ILE A 214 -3.58 -11.53 15.72
CA ILE A 214 -2.68 -11.22 14.61
C ILE A 214 -3.36 -10.17 13.72
N ALA A 215 -2.61 -9.14 13.34
CA ALA A 215 -2.99 -8.17 12.32
C ALA A 215 -2.02 -8.25 11.14
N CYS A 216 -2.54 -8.10 9.92
CA CYS A 216 -1.74 -7.88 8.73
C CYS A 216 -2.43 -6.81 7.89
N LEU A 217 -1.82 -5.63 7.82
CA LEU A 217 -2.37 -4.46 7.13
C LEU A 217 -1.58 -4.15 5.86
N GLU A 218 -2.16 -4.51 4.71
CA GLU A 218 -1.62 -4.23 3.36
C GLU A 218 -0.17 -4.71 3.13
N MET A 219 0.19 -5.85 3.75
CA MET A 219 1.47 -6.53 3.50
C MET A 219 1.33 -7.76 2.60
N VAL A 220 0.18 -8.44 2.64
CA VAL A 220 -0.07 -9.73 1.96
C VAL A 220 0.04 -9.63 0.43
N GLU A 221 -0.10 -8.43 -0.12
CA GLU A 221 0.17 -8.09 -1.52
C GLU A 221 1.58 -8.48 -1.96
N HIS A 222 2.55 -8.41 -1.04
CA HIS A 222 3.95 -8.76 -1.29
C HIS A 222 4.25 -10.25 -1.15
N VAL A 223 3.32 -11.06 -0.62
CA VAL A 223 3.49 -12.53 -0.49
C VAL A 223 3.42 -13.22 -1.85
N GLY A 224 2.61 -12.66 -2.76
CA GLY A 224 2.32 -13.23 -4.07
C GLY A 224 1.30 -14.38 -4.01
N VAL A 225 0.44 -14.45 -5.03
CA VAL A 225 -0.72 -15.36 -5.09
C VAL A 225 -0.35 -16.83 -4.86
N LYS A 226 0.81 -17.26 -5.36
CA LYS A 226 1.29 -18.65 -5.24
C LYS A 226 1.58 -19.08 -3.79
N ASN A 227 1.89 -18.13 -2.91
CA ASN A 227 2.31 -18.40 -1.54
C ASN A 227 1.22 -18.12 -0.49
N LEU A 228 0.02 -17.70 -0.92
CA LEU A 228 -1.05 -17.31 0.01
C LEU A 228 -1.46 -18.45 0.95
N SER A 229 -1.54 -19.69 0.46
CA SER A 229 -1.87 -20.84 1.32
C SER A 229 -0.84 -21.03 2.42
N ALA A 230 0.46 -21.06 2.07
CA ALA A 230 1.54 -21.21 3.05
C ALA A 230 1.60 -20.03 4.02
N PHE A 231 1.28 -18.81 3.56
CA PHE A 231 1.16 -17.64 4.43
C PHE A 231 0.06 -17.81 5.48
N PHE A 232 -1.15 -18.19 5.07
CA PHE A 232 -2.26 -18.39 6.00
C PHE A 232 -2.03 -19.59 6.94
N GLU A 233 -1.46 -20.69 6.44
CA GLU A 233 -1.03 -21.82 7.27
C GLU A 233 -0.05 -21.35 8.35
N ARG A 234 0.92 -20.51 7.95
CA ARG A 234 1.89 -19.99 8.89
C ARG A 234 1.28 -19.08 9.96
N LEU A 235 0.36 -18.19 9.57
CA LEU A 235 -0.35 -17.34 10.54
C LEU A 235 -1.24 -18.17 11.47
N TYR A 236 -1.84 -19.25 10.96
CA TYR A 236 -2.64 -20.17 11.76
C TYR A 236 -1.80 -20.87 12.84
N GLU A 237 -0.58 -21.31 12.51
CA GLU A 237 0.35 -21.88 13.48
C GLU A 237 0.77 -20.91 14.60
N LEU A 238 0.78 -19.61 14.30
CA LEU A 238 1.14 -18.54 15.23
C LEU A 238 -0.03 -18.05 16.09
N LEU A 239 -1.27 -18.46 15.81
CA LEU A 239 -2.43 -18.10 16.62
C LEU A 239 -2.55 -19.02 17.84
N GLU A 240 -3.03 -18.47 18.95
CA GLU A 240 -3.63 -19.29 20.01
C GLU A 240 -4.91 -20.00 19.50
N ASP A 241 -5.39 -21.02 20.22
CA ASP A 241 -6.55 -21.82 19.80
C ASP A 241 -7.84 -20.99 19.61
N ASP A 242 -8.01 -19.93 20.41
CA ASP A 242 -9.09 -18.93 20.33
C ASP A 242 -8.62 -17.60 19.70
N GLY A 243 -7.48 -17.65 19.02
CA GLY A 243 -6.84 -16.49 18.42
C GLY A 243 -7.66 -15.90 17.27
N THR A 244 -7.53 -14.59 17.07
CA THR A 244 -8.19 -13.88 15.95
C THR A 244 -7.17 -13.26 15.01
N LEU A 245 -7.36 -13.51 13.71
CA LEU A 245 -6.64 -12.85 12.62
C LEU A 245 -7.50 -11.75 12.00
N LEU A 246 -6.95 -10.54 11.88
CA LEU A 246 -7.49 -9.47 11.06
C LEU A 246 -6.58 -9.24 9.84
N MET A 247 -7.18 -9.37 8.66
CA MET A 247 -6.55 -9.05 7.38
C MET A 247 -7.15 -7.77 6.80
N GLN A 248 -6.29 -6.82 6.45
CA GLN A 248 -6.61 -5.72 5.54
C GLN A 248 -5.71 -5.89 4.31
N TRP A 249 -6.31 -5.92 3.13
CA TRP A 249 -5.59 -6.04 1.87
C TRP A 249 -6.28 -5.25 0.77
N THR A 250 -5.53 -4.91 -0.26
CA THR A 250 -6.04 -4.37 -1.50
C THR A 250 -6.47 -5.52 -2.42
N GLY A 251 -7.62 -5.34 -3.06
CA GLY A 251 -8.21 -6.36 -3.93
C GLY A 251 -8.61 -5.76 -5.26
N LEU A 252 -8.47 -6.56 -6.32
CA LEU A 252 -9.02 -6.23 -7.62
C LEU A 252 -10.54 -6.38 -7.63
N ARG A 253 -11.21 -5.59 -8.47
CA ARG A 253 -12.66 -5.69 -8.65
C ARG A 253 -13.01 -7.06 -9.24
N ARG A 254 -14.20 -7.56 -8.91
CA ARG A 254 -14.70 -8.82 -9.48
C ARG A 254 -14.97 -8.64 -10.99
N GLY A 255 -14.42 -9.55 -11.79
CA GLY A 255 -14.56 -9.55 -13.25
C GLY A 255 -13.28 -9.09 -13.97
N LEU A 256 -13.27 -9.22 -15.29
CA LEU A 256 -12.21 -8.67 -16.14
C LEU A 256 -12.66 -7.29 -16.63
N HIS A 257 -12.06 -6.24 -16.08
CA HIS A 257 -12.25 -4.88 -16.57
C HIS A 257 -10.99 -4.43 -17.31
N PRO A 258 -11.07 -3.79 -18.49
CA PRO A 258 -9.90 -3.29 -19.20
C PRO A 258 -9.00 -2.39 -18.34
N GLU A 259 -9.58 -1.66 -17.40
CA GLU A 259 -8.89 -0.83 -16.42
C GLU A 259 -7.97 -1.62 -15.48
N ASP A 260 -8.27 -2.90 -15.25
CA ASP A 260 -7.51 -3.75 -14.32
C ASP A 260 -6.30 -4.42 -15.02
N LEU A 261 -6.20 -4.31 -16.35
CA LEU A 261 -5.12 -4.90 -17.17
C LEU A 261 -4.03 -3.90 -17.56
N ILE A 262 -4.22 -2.63 -17.22
CA ILE A 262 -3.33 -1.53 -17.59
C ILE A 262 -2.59 -1.11 -16.33
N TRP A 263 -1.33 -1.53 -16.26
CA TRP A 263 -0.40 -1.15 -15.21
C TRP A 263 0.47 -0.02 -15.75
N GLY A 264 0.55 1.09 -15.01
CA GLY A 264 1.20 2.33 -15.44
C GLY A 264 0.48 3.52 -14.86
#